data_AF-A0A6F9AFW5-F1
#
_entry.id   AF-A0A6F9AFW5-F1
#
_cell.length_a   1.000
_cell.length_b   1.000
_cell.length_c   1.000
_cell.angle_alpha   90.00
_cell.angle_beta   90.00
_cell.angle_gamma   90.00
#
_symmetry.space_group_name_H-M   'P 1'
#
loop_
_entity.id
_entity.type
_entity.pdbx_description
1 polymer ?
#
loop_
_entity_poly.entity_id
_entity_poly.type
_entity_poly.pdbx_seq_one_letter_code
_entity_poly.pdbx_strand_id
1 'polypeptide(L)'
;MSDTRKRSSIWLQFKDIGNKKADYVTASKMLLLCKGLQLVTAENQWTVTVQKVKELVAALCSAMDRKFLRMEYNTVLSETTLLDPRFKKLAFSDRRAVDEALQRISAAAAAKCTPSSQPAPPLQGQVEEEQQTSAVWRLFDDRATGDASRRNPTADAIMEVRSYLEEPLIQRAEDPLSWWQAKASVFPLLVKVMEGRLCIVATSVPSERIFSKTGQILTERRNRISPSKLRHLIFLNANLP
;
A
#
# COMPACT_ATOMS: atom_id res chain seq x y z
N MET A 1 -20.93 22.95 2.39
CA MET A 1 -19.54 23.16 1.91
C MET A 1 -18.49 22.69 2.94
N SER A 2 -18.56 21.45 3.41
CA SER A 2 -17.81 21.01 4.60
C SER A 2 -17.37 19.54 4.54
N ASP A 3 -17.00 19.02 3.36
CA ASP A 3 -16.46 17.65 3.26
C ASP A 3 -15.25 17.48 2.33
N THR A 4 -14.78 18.56 1.69
CA THR A 4 -13.54 18.57 0.89
C THR A 4 -12.30 19.00 1.68
N ARG A 5 -12.47 19.64 2.86
CA ARG A 5 -11.33 20.02 3.74
C ARG A 5 -10.75 18.85 4.55
N LYS A 6 -11.55 17.85 4.93
CA LYS A 6 -11.04 16.70 5.73
C LYS A 6 -10.23 15.72 4.89
N ARG A 7 -10.60 15.49 3.62
CA ARG A 7 -9.84 14.61 2.71
C ARG A 7 -8.47 15.18 2.36
N SER A 8 -8.34 16.51 2.27
CA SER A 8 -7.06 17.20 2.07
C SER A 8 -6.13 17.12 3.29
N SER A 9 -6.68 16.93 4.49
CA SER A 9 -5.92 16.88 5.75
C SER A 9 -5.13 15.59 5.94
N ILE A 10 -5.60 14.46 5.39
CA ILE A 10 -4.87 13.18 5.43
C ILE A 10 -3.61 13.28 4.55
N TRP A 11 -3.73 13.81 3.33
CA TRP A 11 -2.60 13.96 2.41
C TRP A 11 -1.55 14.98 2.90
N LEU A 12 -1.98 16.00 3.66
CA LEU A 12 -1.07 16.95 4.29
C LEU A 12 -0.37 16.38 5.53
N GLN A 13 -1.03 15.53 6.33
CA GLN A 13 -0.38 14.79 7.42
C GLN A 13 0.73 13.84 6.93
N PHE A 14 0.61 13.32 5.70
CA PHE A 14 1.65 12.51 5.06
C PHE A 14 2.70 13.34 4.29
N LYS A 15 2.54 14.66 4.19
CA LYS A 15 3.48 15.53 3.47
C LYS A 15 4.66 15.95 4.34
N ASP A 16 4.45 16.14 5.64
CA ASP A 16 5.44 16.69 6.59
C ASP A 16 6.38 15.69 7.28
N ILE A 17 6.24 14.38 7.04
CA ILE A 17 7.26 13.37 7.48
C ILE A 17 8.40 13.29 6.43
N GLY A 18 8.55 14.34 5.63
CA GLY A 18 9.50 14.47 4.54
C GLY A 18 10.93 14.68 5.03
N ASN A 19 11.67 13.58 5.14
CA ASN A 19 12.96 13.58 4.43
C ASN A 19 13.42 12.23 3.86
N LYS A 20 12.65 11.12 4.01
CA LYS A 20 12.86 9.86 3.24
C LYS A 20 11.57 9.03 3.14
N LYS A 21 10.63 9.39 2.24
CA LYS A 21 9.34 8.65 2.12
C LYS A 21 9.48 7.23 1.57
N ALA A 22 10.50 6.99 0.72
CA ALA A 22 10.82 5.66 0.21
C ALA A 22 11.35 4.67 1.28
N ASP A 23 11.70 5.17 2.47
CA ASP A 23 12.24 4.37 3.57
C ASP A 23 11.15 3.65 4.38
N TYR A 24 9.87 4.01 4.22
CA TYR A 24 8.78 3.44 5.02
C TYR A 24 8.02 2.32 4.30
N VAL A 25 8.02 2.29 2.97
CA VAL A 25 7.44 1.20 2.17
C VAL A 25 8.39 0.00 2.13
N THR A 26 8.54 -0.64 3.29
CA THR A 26 9.52 -1.72 3.52
C THR A 26 8.90 -3.10 3.40
N ALA A 27 7.61 -3.26 3.73
CA ALA A 27 6.92 -4.54 3.59
C ALA A 27 6.91 -5.04 2.13
N SER A 28 6.71 -4.16 1.16
CA SER A 28 6.70 -4.51 -0.28
C SER A 28 8.06 -5.00 -0.79
N LYS A 29 9.15 -4.67 -0.09
CA LYS A 29 10.51 -5.11 -0.44
C LYS A 29 10.84 -6.49 0.10
N MET A 30 10.06 -7.01 1.07
CA MET A 30 10.41 -8.24 1.79
C MET A 30 10.47 -9.46 0.89
N LEU A 31 9.52 -9.64 -0.03
CA LEU A 31 9.56 -10.78 -0.96
C LEU A 31 10.82 -10.76 -1.83
N LEU A 32 11.22 -9.58 -2.32
CA LEU A 32 12.47 -9.42 -3.08
C LEU A 32 13.69 -9.75 -2.23
N LEU A 33 13.76 -9.24 -1.00
CA LEU A 33 14.90 -9.46 -0.11
C LEU A 33 15.05 -10.93 0.27
N CYS A 34 13.95 -11.62 0.57
CA CYS A 34 13.97 -13.03 0.92
C CYS A 34 14.48 -13.88 -0.26
N LYS A 35 14.00 -13.59 -1.47
CA LYS A 35 14.48 -14.24 -2.69
C LYS A 35 15.93 -13.94 -3.00
N GLY A 36 16.32 -12.67 -2.93
CA GLY A 36 17.70 -12.25 -3.15
C GLY A 36 18.64 -12.98 -2.20
N LEU A 37 18.26 -13.09 -0.92
CA LEU A 37 19.03 -13.81 0.08
C LEU A 37 19.09 -15.33 -0.20
N GLN A 38 17.98 -15.94 -0.63
CA GLN A 38 17.97 -17.35 -1.04
C GLN A 38 18.89 -17.59 -2.24
N LEU A 39 18.85 -16.73 -3.26
CA LEU A 39 19.70 -16.81 -4.45
C LEU A 39 21.18 -16.69 -4.09
N VAL A 40 21.55 -15.65 -3.34
CA VAL A 40 22.95 -15.45 -2.91
C VAL A 40 23.44 -16.63 -2.07
N THR A 41 22.60 -17.19 -1.20
CA THR A 41 22.99 -18.35 -0.38
C THR A 41 23.19 -19.60 -1.25
N ALA A 42 22.32 -19.82 -2.24
CA ALA A 42 22.41 -20.93 -3.18
C ALA A 42 23.63 -20.81 -4.12
N GLU A 43 23.97 -19.62 -4.59
CA GLU A 43 25.18 -19.38 -5.39
C GLU A 43 26.44 -19.77 -4.63
N ASN A 44 26.49 -19.46 -3.32
CA ASN A 44 27.62 -19.81 -2.47
C ASN A 44 27.78 -21.32 -2.24
N GLN A 45 26.76 -22.12 -2.54
CA GLN A 45 26.84 -23.57 -2.44
C GLN A 45 27.83 -24.16 -3.46
N TRP A 46 28.04 -23.47 -4.58
CA TRP A 46 28.91 -23.92 -5.68
C TRP A 46 30.29 -23.26 -5.69
N THR A 47 30.47 -22.13 -5.01
CA THR A 47 31.74 -21.39 -4.98
C THR A 47 32.67 -21.84 -3.85
N VAL A 48 32.12 -22.39 -2.77
CA VAL A 48 32.90 -22.74 -1.58
C VAL A 48 33.60 -24.08 -1.75
N THR A 49 34.91 -24.12 -1.49
CA THR A 49 35.74 -25.32 -1.58
C THR A 49 35.97 -26.01 -0.23
N VAL A 50 35.99 -25.24 0.86
CA VAL A 50 36.31 -25.73 2.23
C VAL A 50 35.12 -26.48 2.84
N GLN A 51 35.33 -27.72 3.29
CA GLN A 51 34.28 -28.62 3.77
C GLN A 51 33.43 -28.05 4.91
N LYS A 52 34.06 -27.49 5.96
CA LYS A 52 33.32 -26.85 7.07
C LYS A 52 32.43 -25.70 6.62
N VAL A 53 32.88 -24.94 5.61
CA VAL A 53 32.11 -23.82 5.06
C VAL A 53 30.97 -24.35 4.18
N LYS A 54 31.16 -25.46 3.45
CA LYS A 54 30.06 -26.14 2.73
C LYS A 54 28.96 -26.59 3.67
N GLU A 55 29.31 -27.18 4.82
CA GLU A 55 28.34 -27.59 5.84
C GLU A 55 27.56 -26.39 6.39
N LEU A 56 28.25 -25.28 6.68
CA LEU A 56 27.60 -24.03 7.10
C LEU A 56 26.64 -23.48 6.03
N VAL A 57 27.08 -23.41 4.77
CA VAL A 57 26.24 -22.92 3.66
C VAL A 57 25.04 -23.84 3.45
N ALA A 58 25.20 -25.16 3.52
CA ALA A 58 24.09 -26.10 3.41
C ALA A 58 23.07 -25.92 4.56
N ALA A 59 23.55 -25.72 5.79
CA ALA A 59 22.69 -25.39 6.92
C ALA A 59 21.97 -24.05 6.73
N LEU A 60 22.64 -23.06 6.14
CA LEU A 60 22.06 -21.76 5.82
C LEU A 60 20.98 -21.88 4.74
N CYS A 61 21.23 -22.59 3.63
CA CYS A 61 20.22 -22.88 2.60
C CYS A 61 18.99 -23.56 3.20
N SER A 62 19.18 -24.61 4.00
CA SER A 62 18.08 -25.31 4.67
C SER A 62 17.30 -24.39 5.62
N ALA A 63 17.99 -23.54 6.38
CA ALA A 63 17.35 -22.56 7.24
C ALA A 63 16.58 -21.49 6.46
N MET A 64 17.13 -21.04 5.33
CA MET A 64 16.50 -20.09 4.41
C MET A 64 15.22 -20.68 3.83
N ASP A 65 15.29 -21.88 3.28
CA ASP A 65 14.11 -22.56 2.76
C ASP A 65 13.09 -22.74 3.87
N ARG A 66 13.46 -23.28 5.02
CA ARG A 66 12.51 -23.47 6.13
C ARG A 66 11.83 -22.17 6.60
N LYS A 67 12.56 -21.06 6.69
CA LYS A 67 12.03 -19.78 7.22
C LYS A 67 11.27 -18.96 6.18
N PHE A 68 11.68 -19.03 4.91
CA PHE A 68 11.12 -18.22 3.84
C PHE A 68 10.22 -19.02 2.88
N LEU A 69 10.04 -20.33 3.15
CA LEU A 69 9.10 -21.18 2.43
C LEU A 69 7.72 -20.53 2.43
N ARG A 70 7.17 -20.33 1.23
CA ARG A 70 5.81 -19.79 1.04
C ARG A 70 5.60 -18.39 1.62
N MET A 71 6.65 -17.59 1.78
CA MET A 71 6.47 -16.19 2.19
C MET A 71 5.59 -15.40 1.21
N GLU A 72 5.57 -15.81 -0.07
CA GLU A 72 4.66 -15.29 -1.11
C GLU A 72 3.17 -15.49 -0.80
N TYR A 73 2.81 -16.43 0.07
CA TYR A 73 1.44 -16.68 0.49
C TYR A 73 1.04 -15.85 1.72
N ASN A 74 1.97 -15.11 2.32
CA ASN A 74 1.61 -14.19 3.39
C ASN A 74 0.71 -13.08 2.82
N THR A 75 -0.49 -12.94 3.39
CA THR A 75 -1.50 -12.00 2.92
C THR A 75 -0.97 -10.57 2.80
N VAL A 76 -0.29 -10.09 3.84
CA VAL A 76 0.21 -8.71 3.89
C VAL A 76 1.36 -8.51 2.90
N LEU A 77 2.35 -9.41 2.90
CA LEU A 77 3.52 -9.27 2.04
C LEU A 77 3.16 -9.41 0.56
N SER A 78 2.27 -10.35 0.21
CA SER A 78 1.79 -10.52 -1.15
C SER A 78 1.04 -9.30 -1.66
N GLU A 79 0.10 -8.77 -0.88
CA GLU A 79 -0.70 -7.60 -1.30
C GLU A 79 0.16 -6.34 -1.39
N THR A 80 1.02 -6.09 -0.40
CA THR A 80 1.92 -4.92 -0.40
C THR A 80 2.91 -4.95 -1.55
N THR A 81 3.47 -6.12 -1.86
CA THR A 81 4.42 -6.26 -2.98
C THR A 81 3.74 -6.10 -4.32
N LEU A 82 2.52 -6.64 -4.48
CA LEU A 82 1.78 -6.56 -5.73
C LEU A 82 1.28 -5.14 -6.03
N LEU A 83 0.89 -4.40 -4.99
CA LEU A 83 0.50 -2.99 -5.07
C LEU A 83 1.71 -2.04 -5.16
N ASP A 84 2.95 -2.54 -5.12
CA ASP A 84 4.13 -1.73 -5.37
C ASP A 84 4.42 -1.68 -6.89
N PRO A 85 4.29 -0.49 -7.52
CA PRO A 85 4.48 -0.33 -8.97
C PRO A 85 5.92 -0.62 -9.42
N ARG A 86 6.90 -0.73 -8.50
CA ARG A 86 8.28 -1.13 -8.83
C ARG A 86 8.42 -2.62 -9.07
N PHE A 87 7.51 -3.44 -8.53
CA PHE A 87 7.70 -4.90 -8.48
C PHE A 87 6.53 -5.66 -9.12
N LYS A 88 5.29 -5.36 -8.73
CA LYS A 88 4.08 -6.05 -9.20
C LYS A 88 4.26 -7.59 -9.18
N LYS A 89 3.91 -8.26 -10.27
CA LYS A 89 4.00 -9.72 -10.42
C LYS A 89 5.44 -10.25 -10.46
N LEU A 90 6.42 -9.42 -10.83
CA LEU A 90 7.81 -9.87 -10.99
C LEU A 90 8.48 -10.26 -9.67
N ALA A 91 7.93 -9.83 -8.54
CA ALA A 91 8.40 -10.24 -7.23
C ALA A 91 8.08 -11.70 -6.89
N PHE A 92 7.21 -12.37 -7.63
CA PHE A 92 6.66 -13.68 -7.30
C PHE A 92 7.26 -14.79 -8.16
N SER A 93 7.40 -15.98 -7.58
CA SER A 93 7.91 -17.18 -8.23
C SER A 93 6.77 -18.14 -8.49
N ASP A 94 5.79 -18.21 -7.57
CA ASP A 94 4.59 -18.99 -7.75
C ASP A 94 3.45 -18.12 -8.29
N ARG A 95 2.94 -18.47 -9.47
CA ARG A 95 1.79 -17.80 -10.08
C ARG A 95 0.53 -17.92 -9.23
N ARG A 96 0.36 -19.02 -8.49
CA ARG A 96 -0.81 -19.23 -7.62
C ARG A 96 -0.86 -18.20 -6.49
N ALA A 97 0.31 -17.86 -5.92
CA ALA A 97 0.39 -16.83 -4.89
C ALA A 97 -0.01 -15.44 -5.42
N VAL A 98 0.33 -15.15 -6.69
CA VAL A 98 -0.13 -13.94 -7.38
C VAL A 98 -1.64 -13.95 -7.54
N ASP A 99 -2.22 -15.04 -8.04
CA ASP A 99 -3.64 -15.14 -8.31
C ASP A 99 -4.48 -15.01 -7.02
N GLU A 100 -4.07 -15.67 -5.93
CA GLU A 100 -4.69 -15.52 -4.62
C GLU A 100 -4.62 -14.07 -4.10
N ALA A 101 -3.48 -13.39 -4.28
CA ALA A 101 -3.32 -12.00 -3.89
C ALA A 101 -4.16 -11.05 -4.74
N LEU A 102 -4.26 -11.27 -6.05
CA LEU A 102 -5.12 -10.51 -6.95
C LEU A 102 -6.59 -10.68 -6.60
N GLN A 103 -7.02 -11.89 -6.27
CA GLN A 103 -8.38 -12.16 -5.84
C GLN A 103 -8.72 -11.36 -4.56
N ARG A 104 -7.82 -11.37 -3.57
CA ARG A 104 -7.98 -10.59 -2.34
C ARG A 104 -8.01 -9.08 -2.57
N ILE A 105 -7.11 -8.56 -3.40
CA ILE A 105 -7.07 -7.13 -3.75
C ILE A 105 -8.34 -6.73 -4.51
N SER A 106 -8.80 -7.54 -5.46
CA SER A 106 -10.01 -7.27 -6.23
C SER A 106 -11.25 -7.28 -5.34
N ALA A 107 -11.35 -8.25 -4.43
CA ALA A 107 -12.43 -8.30 -3.43
C ALA A 107 -12.40 -7.09 -2.49
N ALA A 108 -11.21 -6.70 -2.02
CA ALA A 108 -11.04 -5.51 -1.18
C ALA A 108 -11.41 -4.23 -1.93
N ALA A 109 -11.03 -4.10 -3.20
CA ALA A 109 -11.38 -2.97 -4.07
C ALA A 109 -12.89 -2.90 -4.34
N ALA A 110 -13.53 -4.03 -4.65
CA ALA A 110 -14.97 -4.13 -4.84
C ALA A 110 -15.75 -3.73 -3.58
N ALA A 111 -15.27 -4.12 -2.38
CA ALA A 111 -15.86 -3.70 -1.11
C ALA A 111 -15.73 -2.19 -0.84
N LYS A 112 -14.78 -1.49 -1.49
CA LYS A 112 -14.61 -0.03 -1.42
C LYS A 112 -15.47 0.73 -2.44
N CYS A 113 -16.16 0.01 -3.33
CA CYS A 113 -17.23 0.51 -4.18
C CYS A 113 -18.52 0.59 -3.37
N THR A 114 -18.59 1.54 -2.43
CA THR A 114 -19.90 1.93 -1.90
C THR A 114 -20.62 2.75 -2.98
N PRO A 115 -21.84 2.38 -3.39
CA PRO A 115 -22.70 3.35 -4.06
C PRO A 115 -22.88 4.49 -3.06
N SER A 116 -22.55 5.71 -3.48
CA SER A 116 -22.87 6.89 -2.71
C SER A 116 -24.40 7.03 -2.65
N SER A 117 -25.06 6.34 -1.72
CA SER A 117 -26.43 6.64 -1.30
C SER A 117 -26.42 7.85 -0.38
N GLN A 118 -25.82 8.95 -0.87
CA GLN A 118 -26.22 10.28 -0.45
C GLN A 118 -27.05 10.81 -1.61
N PRO A 119 -28.34 11.13 -1.41
CA PRO A 119 -29.01 12.07 -2.29
C PRO A 119 -28.08 13.27 -2.35
N ALA A 120 -27.65 13.65 -3.56
CA ALA A 120 -26.99 14.93 -3.74
C ALA A 120 -27.84 15.98 -2.98
N PRO A 121 -27.25 16.82 -2.12
CA PRO A 121 -27.98 17.97 -1.61
C PRO A 121 -28.53 18.70 -2.84
N PRO A 122 -29.81 19.13 -2.85
CA PRO A 122 -30.30 19.94 -3.95
C PRO A 122 -29.31 21.09 -4.13
N LEU A 123 -28.76 21.20 -5.34
CA LEU A 123 -27.93 22.30 -5.77
C LEU A 123 -28.78 23.57 -5.68
N GLN A 124 -28.83 24.16 -4.48
CA GLN A 124 -29.36 25.50 -4.30
C GLN A 124 -28.32 26.46 -4.83
N GLY A 125 -28.60 26.94 -6.04
CA GLY A 125 -28.04 28.18 -6.57
C GLY A 125 -26.99 27.98 -7.64
N GLN A 126 -27.40 27.59 -8.84
CA GLN A 126 -26.90 28.23 -10.06
C GLN A 126 -28.09 28.40 -11.03
N VAL A 127 -28.18 29.62 -11.55
CA VAL A 127 -29.23 30.14 -12.41
C VAL A 127 -29.44 29.24 -13.62
N GLU A 128 -30.69 28.90 -13.88
CA GLU A 128 -31.17 28.24 -15.08
C GLU A 128 -30.79 29.08 -16.32
N GLU A 129 -29.80 28.61 -17.08
CA GLU A 129 -29.86 28.77 -18.53
C GLU A 129 -30.40 27.46 -19.09
N GLU A 130 -31.72 27.40 -19.25
CA GLU A 130 -32.39 26.39 -20.08
C GLU A 130 -31.96 26.56 -21.54
N GLN A 131 -30.77 26.06 -21.87
CA GLN A 131 -30.51 25.67 -23.25
C GLN A 131 -31.36 24.43 -23.51
N GLN A 132 -32.36 24.58 -24.40
CA GLN A 132 -33.22 23.51 -24.87
C GLN A 132 -32.37 22.33 -25.39
N THR A 133 -32.09 21.36 -24.52
CA THR A 133 -31.51 20.10 -24.95
C THR A 133 -32.56 19.40 -25.82
N SER A 134 -32.20 19.15 -27.09
CA SER A 134 -33.05 18.41 -28.03
C SER A 134 -33.61 17.15 -27.35
N ALA A 135 -34.84 16.74 -27.69
CA ALA A 135 -35.43 15.49 -27.21
C ALA A 135 -34.51 14.28 -27.47
N VAL A 136 -33.66 14.36 -28.50
CA VAL A 136 -32.62 13.38 -28.81
C VAL A 136 -31.58 13.29 -27.70
N TRP A 137 -31.10 14.43 -27.18
CA TRP A 137 -30.13 14.48 -26.09
C TRP A 137 -30.74 14.01 -24.77
N ARG A 138 -31.99 14.36 -24.48
CA ARG A 138 -32.68 13.87 -23.27
C ARG A 138 -32.86 12.35 -23.25
N LEU A 139 -33.25 11.76 -24.39
CA LEU A 139 -33.34 10.30 -24.52
C LEU A 139 -31.96 9.63 -24.38
N PHE A 140 -30.91 10.27 -24.90
CA PHE A 140 -29.55 9.78 -24.75
C PHE A 140 -29.06 9.88 -23.29
N ASP A 141 -29.30 11.01 -22.61
CA ASP A 141 -28.91 11.25 -21.22
C ASP A 141 -29.65 10.31 -20.26
N ASP A 142 -30.94 10.06 -20.49
CA ASP A 142 -31.74 9.09 -19.72
C ASP A 142 -31.20 7.66 -19.90
N ARG A 143 -30.79 7.31 -21.12
CA ARG A 143 -30.14 6.02 -21.39
C ARG A 143 -28.73 5.94 -20.78
N ALA A 144 -27.94 7.01 -20.86
CA ALA A 144 -26.59 7.08 -20.32
C ALA A 144 -26.58 7.01 -18.79
N THR A 145 -27.57 7.64 -18.14
CA THR A 145 -27.76 7.57 -16.68
C THR A 145 -28.31 6.21 -16.24
N GLY A 146 -29.23 5.62 -17.02
CA GLY A 146 -29.70 4.24 -16.82
C GLY A 146 -28.59 3.18 -16.89
N ASP A 147 -27.62 3.35 -17.79
CA ASP A 147 -26.48 2.44 -17.92
C ASP A 147 -25.45 2.62 -16.78
N ALA A 148 -25.29 3.85 -16.27
CA ALA A 148 -24.46 4.12 -15.09
C ALA A 148 -24.98 3.41 -13.82
N SER A 149 -26.27 3.07 -13.76
CA SER A 149 -26.88 2.30 -12.66
C SER A 149 -26.63 0.79 -12.76
N ARG A 150 -26.06 0.29 -13.86
CA ARG A 150 -25.72 -1.14 -14.09
C ARG A 150 -24.26 -1.49 -13.75
N ARG A 151 -23.57 -0.63 -13.00
CA ARG A 151 -22.18 -0.91 -12.60
C ARG A 151 -22.12 -2.13 -11.69
N ASN A 152 -21.30 -3.10 -12.07
CA ASN A 152 -20.96 -4.23 -11.23
C ASN A 152 -19.64 -3.90 -10.52
N PRO A 153 -19.65 -3.59 -9.21
CA PRO A 153 -18.46 -3.24 -8.43
C PRO A 153 -17.31 -4.22 -8.56
N THR A 154 -17.64 -5.51 -8.69
CA THR A 154 -16.66 -6.57 -8.82
C THR A 154 -16.01 -6.55 -10.21
N ALA A 155 -16.78 -6.32 -11.27
CA ALA A 155 -16.25 -6.20 -12.62
C ALA A 155 -15.35 -4.97 -12.75
N ASP A 156 -15.79 -3.82 -12.20
CA ASP A 156 -15.03 -2.58 -12.21
C ASP A 156 -13.69 -2.75 -11.47
N ALA A 157 -13.71 -3.35 -10.27
CA ALA A 157 -12.51 -3.64 -9.51
C ALA A 157 -11.54 -4.57 -10.26
N ILE A 158 -12.06 -5.63 -10.91
CA ILE A 158 -11.23 -6.55 -11.69
C ILE A 158 -10.58 -5.85 -12.88
N MET A 159 -11.33 -4.99 -13.60
CA MET A 159 -10.79 -4.22 -14.71
C MET A 159 -9.72 -3.23 -14.25
N GLU A 160 -9.95 -2.54 -13.13
CA GLU A 160 -8.99 -1.60 -12.56
C GLU A 160 -7.69 -2.29 -12.14
N VAL A 161 -7.79 -3.45 -11.48
CA VAL A 161 -6.63 -4.30 -11.13
C VAL A 161 -5.87 -4.73 -12.39
N ARG A 162 -6.56 -5.16 -13.44
CA ARG A 162 -5.92 -5.55 -14.71
C ARG A 162 -5.17 -4.39 -15.36
N SER A 163 -5.82 -3.23 -15.46
CA SER A 163 -5.22 -2.02 -16.04
C SER A 163 -3.97 -1.59 -15.26
N TYR A 164 -4.00 -1.62 -13.93
CA TYR A 164 -2.83 -1.35 -13.09
C TYR A 164 -1.66 -2.31 -13.38
N LEU A 165 -1.95 -3.60 -13.61
CA LEU A 165 -0.90 -4.59 -13.88
C LEU A 165 -0.27 -4.43 -15.26
N GLU A 166 -0.97 -3.82 -16.21
CA GLU A 166 -0.47 -3.55 -17.57
C GLU A 166 0.39 -2.27 -17.64
N GLU A 167 0.24 -1.35 -16.70
CA GLU A 167 1.11 -0.18 -16.61
C GLU A 167 2.59 -0.59 -16.47
N PRO A 168 3.52 0.17 -17.06
CA PRO A 168 4.95 -0.11 -16.92
C PRO A 168 5.39 -0.03 -15.46
N LEU A 169 6.48 -0.74 -15.16
CA LEU A 169 7.14 -0.63 -13.86
C LEU A 169 7.87 0.71 -13.77
N ILE A 170 7.82 1.33 -12.60
CA ILE A 170 8.62 2.53 -12.31
C ILE A 170 10.04 2.13 -11.90
N GLN A 171 10.98 3.08 -11.95
CA GLN A 171 12.36 2.78 -11.55
C GLN A 171 12.43 2.46 -10.05
N ARG A 172 13.38 1.60 -9.67
CA ARG A 172 13.56 1.15 -8.28
C ARG A 172 13.84 2.29 -7.30
N ALA A 173 14.46 3.37 -7.77
CA ALA A 173 14.80 4.55 -6.98
C ALA A 173 13.63 5.52 -6.79
N GLU A 174 12.56 5.39 -7.58
CA GLU A 174 11.39 6.26 -7.49
C GLU A 174 10.52 5.93 -6.27
N ASP A 175 9.75 6.92 -5.82
CA ASP A 175 8.82 6.78 -4.72
C ASP A 175 7.46 6.21 -5.21
N PRO A 176 7.09 4.99 -4.79
CA PRO A 176 5.83 4.39 -5.21
C PRO A 176 4.61 5.17 -4.71
N LEU A 177 4.70 5.88 -3.58
CA LEU A 177 3.57 6.67 -3.05
C LEU A 177 3.27 7.89 -3.93
N SER A 178 4.33 8.55 -4.41
CA SER A 178 4.22 9.65 -5.36
C SER A 178 3.58 9.19 -6.69
N TRP A 179 3.93 7.99 -7.17
CA TRP A 179 3.29 7.40 -8.35
C TRP A 179 1.80 7.14 -8.14
N TRP A 180 1.43 6.54 -7.00
CA TRP A 180 0.03 6.31 -6.65
C TRP A 180 -0.77 7.61 -6.53
N GLN A 181 -0.16 8.67 -6.01
CA GLN A 181 -0.79 9.98 -5.93
C GLN A 181 -1.10 10.56 -7.32
N ALA A 182 -0.17 10.43 -8.27
CA ALA A 182 -0.37 10.89 -9.65
C ALA A 182 -1.45 10.08 -10.38
N LYS A 183 -1.58 8.79 -10.07
CA LYS A 183 -2.54 7.86 -10.71
C LYS A 183 -3.84 7.69 -9.93
N ALA A 184 -4.09 8.48 -8.89
CA ALA A 184 -5.25 8.31 -8.01
C ALA A 184 -6.60 8.52 -8.70
N SER A 185 -6.66 9.37 -9.73
CA SER A 185 -7.85 9.56 -10.56
C SER A 185 -8.10 8.39 -11.50
N VAL A 186 -7.05 7.68 -11.91
CA VAL A 186 -7.11 6.53 -12.83
C VAL A 186 -7.49 5.26 -12.08
N PHE A 187 -6.99 5.10 -10.86
CA PHE A 187 -7.22 3.91 -10.02
C PHE A 187 -7.89 4.25 -8.68
N PRO A 188 -9.16 4.70 -8.68
CA PRO A 188 -9.84 5.19 -7.49
C PRO A 188 -10.17 4.09 -6.45
N LEU A 189 -10.31 2.82 -6.85
CA LEU A 189 -10.56 1.71 -5.93
C LEU A 189 -9.26 1.15 -5.37
N LEU A 190 -8.23 1.01 -6.21
CA LEU A 190 -6.93 0.47 -5.80
C LEU A 190 -6.21 1.42 -4.86
N VAL A 191 -6.31 2.75 -5.04
CA VAL A 191 -5.70 3.70 -4.08
C VAL A 191 -6.22 3.48 -2.67
N LYS A 192 -7.53 3.25 -2.49
CA LYS A 192 -8.13 2.97 -1.17
C LYS A 192 -7.62 1.66 -0.56
N VAL A 193 -7.26 0.68 -1.37
CA VAL A 193 -6.66 -0.58 -0.90
C VAL A 193 -5.18 -0.38 -0.58
N MET A 194 -4.46 0.31 -1.46
CA MET A 194 -3.03 0.63 -1.35
C MET A 194 -2.71 1.41 -0.08
N GLU A 195 -3.52 2.41 0.28
CA GLU A 195 -3.34 3.22 1.49
C GLU A 195 -3.26 2.36 2.76
N GLY A 196 -4.04 1.28 2.83
CA GLY A 196 -4.04 0.34 3.95
C GLY A 196 -2.96 -0.75 3.88
N ARG A 197 -2.10 -0.72 2.86
CA ARG A 197 -1.07 -1.74 2.61
C ARG A 197 0.32 -1.14 2.57
N LEU A 198 0.60 -0.16 1.71
CA LEU A 198 1.95 0.38 1.56
C LEU A 198 2.44 1.19 2.77
N CYS A 199 1.55 1.53 3.71
CA CYS A 199 1.93 2.10 5.01
C CYS A 199 2.53 1.08 6.00
N ILE A 200 2.45 -0.23 5.70
CA ILE A 200 2.93 -1.28 6.58
C ILE A 200 4.47 -1.36 6.50
N VAL A 201 5.11 -1.22 7.66
CA VAL A 201 6.56 -1.36 7.80
C VAL A 201 6.89 -2.82 8.10
N ALA A 202 7.96 -3.35 7.47
CA ALA A 202 8.41 -4.72 7.66
C ALA A 202 9.08 -5.00 9.02
N THR A 203 9.57 -3.97 9.70
CA THR A 203 10.41 -4.10 10.88
C THR A 203 9.87 -3.30 12.05
N SER A 204 10.16 -3.77 13.27
CA SER A 204 9.95 -3.02 14.51
C SER A 204 10.91 -1.85 14.68
N VAL A 205 11.93 -1.71 13.82
CA VAL A 205 13.02 -0.72 13.93
C VAL A 205 12.52 0.72 14.16
N PRO A 206 11.46 1.22 13.49
CA PRO A 206 10.94 2.56 13.79
C PRO A 206 10.39 2.67 15.22
N SER A 207 9.68 1.64 15.69
CA SER A 207 9.18 1.59 17.06
C SER A 207 10.32 1.49 18.06
N GLU A 208 11.34 0.66 17.81
CA GLU A 208 12.53 0.53 18.66
C GLU A 208 13.32 1.83 18.74
N ARG A 209 13.44 2.59 17.64
CA ARG A 209 14.08 3.91 17.65
C ARG A 209 13.34 4.89 18.54
N ILE A 210 12.01 4.90 18.48
CA ILE A 210 11.16 5.74 19.34
C ILE A 210 11.32 5.31 20.81
N PHE A 211 11.26 4.00 21.08
CA PHE A 211 11.42 3.46 22.43
C PHE A 211 12.83 3.65 22.98
N SER A 212 13.88 3.57 22.16
CA SER A 212 15.27 3.81 22.56
C SER A 212 15.48 5.27 22.94
N LYS A 213 15.02 6.22 22.11
CA LYS A 213 15.04 7.66 22.44
C LYS A 213 14.23 7.96 23.72
N THR A 214 13.08 7.31 23.86
CA THR A 214 12.23 7.47 25.05
C THR A 214 12.88 6.87 26.29
N GLY A 215 13.53 5.71 26.15
CA GLY A 215 14.33 5.08 27.20
C GLY A 215 15.46 5.99 27.66
N GLN A 216 16.15 6.66 26.74
CA GLN A 216 17.17 7.66 27.10
C GLN A 216 16.58 8.78 27.96
N ILE A 217 15.43 9.34 27.57
CA ILE A 217 14.71 10.38 28.34
C ILE A 217 14.30 9.87 29.73
N LEU A 218 13.84 8.62 29.82
CA LEU A 218 13.40 7.99 31.08
C LEU A 218 14.59 7.71 32.03
N THR A 219 15.75 7.36 31.45
CA THR A 219 16.94 6.97 32.23
C THR A 219 17.75 8.19 32.69
N GLU A 220 17.84 9.24 31.86
CA GLU A 220 18.55 10.49 32.21
C GLU A 220 17.77 11.35 33.21
N ARG A 221 16.44 11.40 33.12
CA ARG A 221 15.58 12.02 34.13
C ARG A 221 15.06 10.94 35.07
N ARG A 222 15.69 10.76 36.23
CA ARG A 222 15.20 9.97 37.39
C ARG A 222 13.85 10.48 37.97
N ASN A 223 12.86 10.72 37.12
CA ASN A 223 11.55 11.21 37.51
C ASN A 223 10.50 10.14 37.24
N ARG A 224 9.71 9.91 38.28
CA ARG A 224 8.53 9.04 38.34
C ARG A 224 7.44 9.58 37.41
N ILE A 225 7.65 9.48 36.10
CA ILE A 225 6.65 9.80 35.08
C ILE A 225 5.61 8.69 35.07
N SER A 226 4.33 9.06 35.11
CA SER A 226 3.25 8.09 34.98
C SER A 226 3.17 7.57 33.53
N PRO A 227 2.77 6.30 33.31
CA PRO A 227 2.64 5.72 31.97
C PRO A 227 1.77 6.54 31.02
N SER A 228 0.71 7.18 31.54
CA SER A 228 -0.16 8.07 30.76
C SER A 228 0.60 9.31 30.25
N LYS A 229 1.38 9.99 31.11
CA LYS A 229 2.18 11.16 30.69
C LYS A 229 3.29 10.76 29.71
N LEU A 230 3.90 9.59 29.90
CA LEU A 230 4.90 9.05 28.99
C LEU A 230 4.31 8.85 27.58
N ARG A 231 3.12 8.26 27.47
CA ARG A 231 2.44 8.07 26.18
C ARG A 231 2.19 9.38 25.44
N HIS A 232 1.74 10.42 26.16
CA HIS A 232 1.54 11.75 25.56
C HIS A 232 2.87 12.37 25.11
N LEU A 233 3.94 12.21 25.90
CA LEU A 233 5.26 12.74 25.57
C LEU A 233 5.87 12.03 24.35
N ILE A 234 5.74 10.70 24.25
CA ILE A 234 6.13 9.93 23.07
C ILE A 234 5.35 10.40 21.85
N PHE A 235 4.03 10.57 21.99
CA PHE A 235 3.18 11.02 20.88
C PHE A 235 3.58 12.41 20.41
N LEU A 236 3.79 13.37 21.32
CA LEU A 236 4.22 14.72 20.98
C LEU A 236 5.61 14.72 20.34
N ASN A 237 6.58 13.98 20.89
CA ASN A 237 7.93 13.87 20.34
C ASN A 237 7.95 13.23 18.94
N ALA A 238 7.10 12.23 18.69
CA ALA A 238 7.02 11.58 17.39
C ALA A 238 6.33 12.42 16.31
N ASN A 239 5.51 13.42 16.68
CA ASN A 239 4.69 14.19 15.74
C ASN A 239 5.03 15.69 15.67
N LEU A 240 5.86 16.22 16.58
CA LEU A 240 6.34 17.61 16.53
C LEU A 240 7.72 17.67 15.85
N PRO A 241 7.97 18.69 15.00
CA PRO A 241 9.25 18.90 14.33
C PRO A 241 10.38 19.33 15.29
#